data_AF-A0A2W5QQ78-F1
#
_entry.id   AF-A0A2W5QQ78-F1
#
_cell.length_a   1.000
_cell.length_b   1.000
_cell.length_c   1.000
_cell.angle_alpha   90.00
_cell.angle_beta   90.00
_cell.angle_gamma   90.00
#
_symmetry.space_group_name_H-M   'P 1'
#
loop_
_entity.id
_entity.type
_entity.pdbx_description
1 polymer ?
#
loop_
_entity_poly.entity_id
_entity_poly.type
_entity_poly.pdbx_seq_one_letter_code
_entity_poly.pdbx_strand_id
1 'polypeptide(L)'
;MSAELLQQIWVAGAMGLVGAIVFAAIGLVSGTDETTTLAPLTLLVVLLGVPAAGVFTFFLAGAVAKHMTHAVPTALLGIPGDTLATPLLQDANALRKLGVPHIALRKMISG
;
A
#
# COMPACT_ATOMS: atom_id res chain seq x y z
N MET A 1 29.64 -5.66 -17.64
CA MET A 1 28.76 -5.74 -16.46
C MET A 1 29.21 -6.92 -15.61
N SER A 2 29.44 -6.77 -14.31
CA SER A 2 29.87 -7.89 -13.46
C SER A 2 28.71 -8.88 -13.25
N ALA A 3 29.03 -10.18 -13.09
CA ALA A 3 28.04 -11.22 -12.85
C ALA A 3 27.21 -10.94 -11.58
N GLU A 4 27.85 -10.37 -10.56
CA GLU A 4 27.22 -9.97 -9.30
C GLU A 4 26.18 -8.85 -9.49
N LEU A 5 26.48 -7.85 -10.32
CA LEU A 5 25.52 -6.78 -10.65
C LEU A 5 24.31 -7.33 -11.40
N LEU A 6 24.53 -8.24 -12.35
CA LEU A 6 23.43 -8.91 -13.08
C LEU A 6 22.51 -9.67 -12.13
N GLN A 7 23.08 -10.42 -11.19
CA GLN A 7 22.31 -11.14 -10.18
C GLN A 7 21.49 -10.18 -9.30
N GLN A 8 22.07 -9.06 -8.86
CA GLN A 8 21.35 -8.06 -8.07
C GLN A 8 20.19 -7.44 -8.84
N ILE A 9 20.36 -7.12 -10.13
CA ILE A 9 19.30 -6.56 -10.98
C ILE A 9 18.15 -7.57 -11.13
N TRP A 10 18.45 -8.84 -11.39
CA TRP A 10 17.43 -9.88 -11.53
C TRP A 10 16.64 -10.09 -10.25
N VAL A 11 17.33 -10.19 -9.11
CA VAL A 11 16.68 -10.34 -7.79
C VAL A 11 15.83 -9.11 -7.48
N ALA A 12 16.34 -7.91 -7.74
CA ALA A 12 15.61 -6.67 -7.53
C ALA A 12 14.35 -6.58 -8.40
N GLY A 13 14.46 -6.90 -9.69
CA GLY A 13 13.32 -6.93 -10.60
C GLY A 13 12.25 -7.94 -10.17
N ALA A 14 12.66 -9.15 -9.82
CA ALA A 14 11.74 -10.20 -9.36
C ALA A 14 11.03 -9.80 -8.05
N MET A 15 11.79 -9.31 -7.07
CA MET A 15 11.24 -8.89 -5.78
C MET A 15 10.33 -7.67 -5.90
N GLY A 16 10.66 -6.70 -6.76
CA GLY A 16 9.79 -5.58 -7.09
C GLY A 16 8.46 -6.04 -7.71
N LEU A 17 8.50 -6.98 -8.65
CA LEU A 17 7.29 -7.53 -9.26
C LEU A 17 6.42 -8.27 -8.25
N VAL A 18 7.03 -9.10 -7.38
CA VAL A 18 6.32 -9.80 -6.31
C VAL A 18 5.68 -8.81 -5.34
N GLY A 19 6.44 -7.79 -4.91
CA GLY A 19 5.92 -6.72 -4.06
C GLY A 19 4.73 -6.02 -4.71
N ALA A 20 4.86 -5.59 -5.96
CA ALA A 20 3.78 -4.91 -6.68
C ALA A 20 2.50 -5.76 -6.74
N ILE A 21 2.60 -7.04 -7.11
CA ILE A 21 1.43 -7.91 -7.24
C ILE A 21 0.76 -8.17 -5.88
N VAL A 22 1.55 -8.54 -4.88
CA VAL A 22 1.04 -8.86 -3.53
C VAL A 22 0.33 -7.64 -2.94
N PHE A 23 0.97 -6.48 -3.01
CA PHE A 23 0.43 -5.25 -2.41
C PHE A 23 -0.68 -4.62 -3.24
N ALA A 24 -0.70 -4.81 -4.56
CA ALA A 24 -1.86 -4.47 -5.37
C ALA A 24 -3.09 -5.28 -4.95
N ALA A 25 -2.92 -6.59 -4.70
CA ALA A 25 -4.01 -7.45 -4.24
C ALA A 25 -4.49 -7.07 -2.84
N ILE A 26 -3.57 -6.78 -1.91
CA ILE A 26 -3.91 -6.30 -0.55
C ILE A 26 -4.65 -4.95 -0.63
N GLY A 27 -4.22 -4.04 -1.50
CA GLY A 27 -4.84 -2.73 -1.67
C GLY A 27 -6.30 -2.78 -2.16
N LEU A 28 -6.75 -3.87 -2.79
CA LEU A 28 -8.16 -4.06 -3.13
C LEU A 28 -9.05 -4.21 -1.89
N VAL A 29 -8.50 -4.62 -0.76
CA VAL A 29 -9.22 -4.72 0.50
C VAL A 29 -9.24 -3.35 1.16
N SER A 30 -10.45 -2.78 1.25
CA SER A 30 -10.65 -1.47 1.87
C SER A 30 -10.35 -1.50 3.37
N GLY A 31 -9.75 -0.42 3.88
CA GLY A 31 -9.32 -0.33 5.28
C GLY A 31 -8.04 -1.08 5.62
N THR A 32 -7.30 -1.58 4.62
CA THR A 32 -5.94 -2.07 4.85
C THR A 32 -4.97 -0.92 5.02
N ASP A 33 -4.01 -1.09 5.92
CA ASP A 33 -3.02 -0.09 6.28
C ASP A 33 -1.61 -0.56 5.90
N GLU A 34 -0.80 0.38 5.41
CA GLU A 34 0.60 0.26 5.03
C GLU A 34 1.42 -0.19 6.23
N THR A 35 1.27 0.48 7.38
CA THR A 35 2.05 0.16 8.56
C THR A 35 1.74 -1.24 9.09
N THR A 36 0.50 -1.70 8.93
CA THR A 36 0.07 -3.02 9.39
C THR A 36 0.40 -4.15 8.40
N THR A 37 0.57 -3.87 7.10
CA THR A 37 0.81 -4.90 6.07
C THR A 37 2.20 -4.82 5.45
N LEU A 38 2.63 -3.64 5.00
CA LEU A 38 3.91 -3.41 4.30
C LEU A 38 5.10 -3.67 5.22
N ALA A 39 5.08 -3.12 6.44
CA ALA A 39 6.20 -3.24 7.38
C ALA A 39 6.49 -4.69 7.81
N PRO A 40 5.52 -5.48 8.31
CA PRO A 40 5.79 -6.87 8.71
C PRO A 40 6.13 -7.78 7.52
N LEU A 41 5.52 -7.58 6.35
CA LEU A 41 5.85 -8.37 5.15
C LEU A 41 7.26 -8.03 4.63
N THR A 42 7.67 -6.77 4.67
CA THR A 42 9.05 -6.39 4.31
C THR A 42 10.05 -6.96 5.32
N LEU A 43 9.73 -6.95 6.61
CA LEU A 43 10.55 -7.60 7.62
C LEU A 43 10.67 -9.11 7.37
N LEU A 44 9.57 -9.78 7.00
CA LEU A 44 9.61 -11.20 6.60
C LEU A 44 10.56 -11.43 5.43
N VAL A 45 10.51 -10.58 4.39
CA VAL A 45 11.43 -10.66 3.24
C VAL A 45 12.89 -10.50 3.66
N VAL A 46 13.18 -9.60 4.61
CA VAL A 46 14.52 -9.46 5.21
C VAL A 46 14.95 -10.73 5.93
N LEU A 47 14.05 -11.32 6.75
CA LEU A 47 14.33 -12.53 7.51
C LEU A 47 14.52 -13.78 6.62
N LEU A 48 13.97 -13.78 5.41
CA LEU A 48 14.20 -14.81 4.38
C LEU A 48 15.59 -14.70 3.71
N GLY A 49 16.39 -13.69 4.06
CA GLY A 49 17.75 -13.53 3.55
C GLY A 49 17.82 -12.92 2.14
N VAL A 50 16.78 -12.21 1.70
CA VAL A 50 16.80 -11.51 0.42
C VAL A 50 17.85 -10.39 0.43
N PRO A 51 18.69 -10.25 -0.61
CA PRO A 51 19.66 -9.16 -0.72
C PRO A 51 19.02 -7.77 -0.59
N ALA A 52 19.77 -6.79 -0.07
CA ALA A 52 19.28 -5.44 0.18
C ALA A 52 18.60 -4.78 -1.04
N ALA A 53 19.14 -4.98 -2.24
CA ALA A 53 18.53 -4.47 -3.48
C ALA A 53 17.13 -5.06 -3.73
N GLY A 54 16.92 -6.35 -3.42
CA GLY A 54 15.63 -7.03 -3.52
C GLY A 54 14.64 -6.54 -2.46
N VAL A 55 15.09 -6.36 -1.23
CA VAL A 55 14.25 -5.82 -0.13
C VAL A 55 13.78 -4.41 -0.47
N PHE A 56 14.69 -3.55 -0.93
CA PHE A 56 14.38 -2.16 -1.25
C PHE A 56 13.36 -2.05 -2.39
N THR A 57 13.56 -2.82 -3.46
CA THR A 57 12.64 -2.83 -4.60
C THR A 57 11.29 -3.46 -4.27
N PHE A 58 11.24 -4.52 -3.47
CA PHE A 58 10.00 -5.08 -2.94
C PHE A 58 9.21 -4.04 -2.14
N PHE A 59 9.88 -3.33 -1.22
CA PHE A 59 9.25 -2.31 -0.39
C PHE A 59 8.70 -1.14 -1.22
N LEU A 60 9.52 -0.57 -2.12
CA LEU A 60 9.10 0.58 -2.93
C LEU A 60 7.98 0.21 -3.91
N ALA A 61 8.14 -0.90 -4.64
CA ALA A 61 7.13 -1.34 -5.59
C ALA A 61 5.83 -1.70 -4.86
N GLY A 62 5.93 -2.34 -3.70
CA GLY A 62 4.80 -2.66 -2.84
C GLY A 62 4.07 -1.40 -2.34
N ALA A 63 4.80 -0.42 -1.80
CA ALA A 63 4.23 0.82 -1.29
C ALA A 63 3.47 1.59 -2.38
N VAL A 64 4.08 1.76 -3.55
CA VAL A 64 3.46 2.44 -4.69
C VAL A 64 2.23 1.68 -5.18
N ALA A 65 2.34 0.36 -5.39
CA ALA A 65 1.23 -0.46 -5.86
C ALA A 65 0.05 -0.44 -4.88
N LYS A 66 0.32 -0.55 -3.58
CA LYS A 66 -0.70 -0.48 -2.54
C LYS A 66 -1.40 0.87 -2.56
N HIS A 67 -0.66 1.98 -2.48
CA HIS A 67 -1.25 3.32 -2.47
C HIS A 67 -2.15 3.57 -3.69
N MET A 68 -1.73 3.16 -4.89
CA MET A 68 -2.53 3.33 -6.11
C MET A 68 -3.80 2.48 -6.10
N THR A 69 -3.71 1.23 -5.66
CA THR A 69 -4.86 0.30 -5.68
C THR A 69 -5.86 0.57 -4.57
N HIS A 70 -5.39 0.92 -3.38
CA HIS A 70 -6.23 1.21 -2.23
C HIS A 70 -7.03 2.53 -2.34
N ALA A 71 -6.57 3.49 -3.15
CA ALA A 71 -7.28 4.73 -3.40
C ALA A 71 -8.66 4.52 -4.06
N VAL A 72 -8.79 3.50 -4.92
CA VAL A 72 -10.04 3.21 -5.64
C VAL A 72 -11.18 2.75 -4.72
N PRO A 73 -11.05 1.65 -3.95
CA PRO A 73 -12.14 1.17 -3.09
C PRO A 73 -12.46 2.17 -1.97
N THR A 74 -11.49 2.89 -1.42
CA THR A 74 -11.72 3.88 -0.37
C THR A 74 -12.49 5.10 -0.89
N ALA A 75 -12.16 5.59 -2.08
CA ALA A 75 -12.93 6.63 -2.74
C ALA A 75 -14.37 6.18 -3.07
N LEU A 76 -14.55 4.96 -3.58
CA LEU A 76 -15.89 4.43 -3.88
C LEU A 76 -16.75 4.26 -2.62
N LEU A 77 -16.15 3.86 -1.50
CA LEU A 77 -16.86 3.68 -0.23
C LEU A 77 -17.03 4.97 0.56
N GLY A 78 -16.35 6.05 0.17
CA GLY A 78 -16.34 7.32 0.90
C GLY A 78 -15.77 7.19 2.31
N ILE A 79 -14.88 6.22 2.50
CA ILE A 79 -14.21 5.98 3.78
C ILE A 79 -12.75 6.43 3.69
N PRO A 80 -12.18 6.94 4.78
CA PRO A 80 -10.79 7.36 4.83
C PRO A 80 -9.90 6.15 4.56
N GLY A 81 -8.82 6.40 3.83
CA GLY A 81 -7.84 5.38 3.49
C GLY A 81 -6.62 5.39 4.40
N ASP A 82 -5.77 4.39 4.20
CA ASP A 82 -4.41 4.31 4.74
C ASP A 82 -4.43 4.21 6.28
N THR A 83 -3.32 4.55 6.91
CA THR A 83 -3.13 4.83 8.34
C THR A 83 -4.26 5.61 9.01
N LEU A 84 -4.98 6.45 8.26
CA LEU A 84 -6.10 7.26 8.78
C LEU A 84 -7.47 6.59 8.66
N ALA A 85 -7.56 5.39 8.08
CA ALA A 85 -8.82 4.67 7.92
C ALA A 85 -9.51 4.40 9.27
N THR A 86 -8.76 3.93 10.26
CA THR A 86 -9.30 3.58 11.59
C THR A 86 -9.73 4.79 12.43
N PRO A 87 -8.95 5.88 12.59
CA PRO A 87 -9.37 7.02 13.40
C PRO A 87 -10.52 7.82 12.77
N LEU A 88 -10.57 7.93 11.44
CA LEU A 88 -11.54 8.78 10.75
C LEU A 88 -12.82 8.04 10.32
N LEU A 89 -12.89 6.72 10.52
CA LEU A 89 -14.03 5.88 10.14
C LEU A 89 -15.34 6.34 10.81
N GLN A 90 -15.27 6.76 12.07
CA GLN A 90 -16.45 7.24 12.81
C GLN A 90 -16.99 8.55 12.22
N ASP A 91 -16.11 9.51 11.94
CA ASP A 91 -16.46 10.80 11.36
C ASP A 91 -17.03 10.64 9.93
N ALA A 92 -16.40 9.78 9.13
CA ALA A 92 -16.88 9.48 7.77
C ALA A 92 -18.28 8.86 7.79
N ASN A 93 -18.54 7.94 8.73
CA ASN A 93 -19.87 7.36 8.91
C ASN A 93 -20.90 8.39 9.41
N ALA A 94 -20.51 9.33 10.28
CA ALA A 94 -21.38 10.41 10.71
C ALA A 94 -21.79 11.31 9.54
N LEU A 95 -20.82 11.74 8.72
CA LEU A 95 -21.07 12.54 7.51
C LEU A 95 -21.94 11.78 6.49
N ARG A 96 -21.77 10.46 6.37
CA ARG A 96 -22.60 9.61 5.51
C ARG A 96 -24.05 9.56 5.99
N LYS A 97 -24.30 9.44 7.29
CA LYS A 97 -25.65 9.47 7.89
C LYS A 97 -26.33 10.83 7.73
N LEU A 98 -25.54 11.91 7.68
CA LEU A 98 -26.02 13.28 7.44
C LEU A 98 -26.24 13.58 5.94
N GLY A 99 -25.99 12.64 5.04
CA GLY A 99 -26.16 12.84 3.59
C GLY A 99 -25.06 13.69 2.94
N VAL A 100 -23.94 13.92 3.62
CA VAL A 100 -22.81 14.76 3.15
C VAL A 100 -21.47 14.00 2.98
N PRO A 101 -21.44 12.80 2.37
CA PRO A 101 -20.20 12.03 2.20
C PRO A 101 -19.19 12.73 1.26
N HIS A 102 -19.67 13.62 0.39
CA HIS A 102 -18.83 14.40 -0.53
C HIS A 102 -17.88 15.38 0.21
N ILE A 103 -18.21 15.79 1.45
CA ILE A 103 -17.33 16.64 2.27
C ILE A 103 -16.08 15.84 2.69
N ALA A 104 -16.27 14.59 3.11
CA ALA A 104 -15.17 13.68 3.42
C ALA A 104 -14.31 13.40 2.18
N LEU A 105 -14.94 13.14 1.03
CA LEU A 105 -14.24 12.95 -0.25
C LEU A 105 -13.45 14.18 -0.68
N ARG A 106 -14.02 15.38 -0.54
CA ARG A 106 -13.32 16.63 -0.89
C ARG A 106 -12.09 16.85 -0.01
N LYS A 107 -12.16 16.48 1.27
CA LYS A 107 -11.02 16.55 2.21
C LYS A 107 -9.95 15.51 1.91
N MET A 108 -10.35 14.34 1.41
CA MET A 108 -9.45 13.28 0.98
C MET A 108 -8.70 13.65 -0.32
N ILE A 109 -9.36 14.35 -1.25
CA ILE A 109 -8.78 14.81 -2.52
C ILE A 109 -7.95 16.09 -2.32
N SER A 110 -8.31 16.95 -1.37
CA SER A 110 -7.62 18.22 -1.10
C SER A 110 -6.35 18.05 -0.26
N GLY A 111 -5.68 16.89 -0.35
CA GLY A 111 -4.37 16.66 0.26
C GLY A 111 -3.38 17.77 -0.09
#